data_AF-A0AAW3JV46-F1
#
_entry.id   AF-A0AAW3JV46-F1
#
_cell.length_a   1.000
_cell.length_b   1.000
_cell.length_c   1.000
_cell.angle_alpha   90.00
_cell.angle_beta   90.00
_cell.angle_gamma   90.00
#
_symmetry.space_group_name_H-M   'P 1'
#
loop_
_entity.id
_entity.type
_entity.pdbx_description
1 polymer ?
#
loop_
_entity_poly.entity_id
_entity_poly.type
_entity_poly.pdbx_seq_one_letter_code
_entity_poly.pdbx_strand_id
1 'polypeptide(L)'
;MGKLIAINISRERGTEKKQIPKVRLIRNYGLDGDAHAGRWHRQVSLLSYEKIEEFRKKGAKVENGAFGENLIISGFDFRSLPLGTRFKIGDAVLEMTQIGKECHSHCKIYERMGECIMPKEGVFAVVINGGMINEGDEVKMLEADMYLSIRDRDRAEKSFIATVVSGEATGQKAYITDGRIRVSYGDYFTGDIVKKMCKTFCGIDDNGSNDGSSLVKIGDNTLFIQNITGRPNLVICGGGHVAEALVKMAELVDFDITAIEDRPIFAQKIRSLGVENVICDDYVNALKTIDKNRDNYFVCMTRGHRFDEQCIFEIFKMPYAYVGMMGSKRRSVMVRKDLKEHGIEIEKINELHSPIGLSICAATPQEIALSVMSEIVYCKNKHCNNGSVDDNIIDELAKPSDEQRILCTIIRKSGSAPRNVGTQMIVTSDNRIIGTIGGGCAEAEIITRCRDIFNGFAMPMQETASKNDENKNKAVCQKDDFANKHFIGKPEIMEVSMNTDDTEKEGMVCGGNISVMLERM
;
A
#
# COMPACT_ATOMS: atom_id res chain seq x y z
N MET A 1 22.68 5.50 -18.86
CA MET A 1 21.80 6.67 -19.05
C MET A 1 21.19 6.56 -20.43
N GLY A 2 19.92 6.93 -20.58
CA GLY A 2 19.19 6.84 -21.84
C GLY A 2 18.79 8.21 -22.38
N LYS A 3 18.09 8.21 -23.52
CA LYS A 3 17.60 9.44 -24.16
C LYS A 3 16.18 9.25 -24.65
N LEU A 4 15.31 10.23 -24.42
CA LEU A 4 13.95 10.24 -24.93
C LEU A 4 13.97 10.59 -26.41
N ILE A 5 13.71 9.61 -27.27
CA ILE A 5 13.81 9.73 -28.72
C ILE A 5 12.52 10.24 -29.35
N ALA A 6 11.36 9.85 -28.82
CA ALA A 6 10.08 10.32 -29.34
C ALA A 6 8.99 10.28 -28.26
N ILE A 7 8.03 11.18 -28.39
CA ILE A 7 6.81 11.26 -27.58
C ILE A 7 5.62 11.17 -28.53
N ASN A 8 4.72 10.22 -28.30
CA ASN A 8 3.58 9.96 -29.17
C ASN A 8 2.27 9.93 -28.36
N ILE A 9 1.23 10.60 -28.87
CA ILE A 9 -0.12 10.61 -28.27
C ILE A 9 -1.20 10.33 -29.31
N SER A 10 -2.35 9.85 -28.84
CA SER A 10 -3.56 9.64 -29.61
C SER A 10 -4.69 10.38 -28.91
N ARG A 11 -5.52 11.18 -29.61
CA ARG A 11 -6.67 11.86 -28.97
C ARG A 11 -7.88 10.94 -28.77
N GLU A 12 -7.95 9.86 -29.55
CA GLU A 12 -9.04 8.88 -29.51
C GLU A 12 -8.48 7.46 -29.45
N ARG A 13 -9.14 6.57 -28.71
CA ARG A 13 -8.73 5.16 -28.62
C ARG A 13 -8.89 4.47 -29.97
N GLY A 14 -7.97 3.56 -30.30
CA GLY A 14 -7.98 2.83 -31.58
C GLY A 14 -7.40 3.63 -32.76
N THR A 15 -6.97 4.87 -32.55
CA THR A 15 -6.21 5.65 -33.55
C THR A 15 -4.70 5.48 -33.35
N GLU A 16 -3.94 5.61 -34.44
CA GLU A 16 -2.48 5.62 -34.38
C GLU A 16 -1.99 6.85 -33.62
N LYS A 17 -0.95 6.66 -32.80
CA LYS A 17 -0.35 7.77 -32.06
C LYS A 17 0.51 8.60 -33.00
N LYS A 18 0.46 9.91 -32.83
CA LYS A 18 1.26 10.88 -33.58
C LYS A 18 2.35 11.46 -32.70
N GLN A 19 3.54 11.62 -33.27
CA GLN A 19 4.67 12.21 -32.57
C GLN A 19 4.41 13.70 -32.28
N ILE A 20 4.80 14.13 -31.09
CA ILE A 20 4.76 15.52 -30.62
C ILE A 20 6.12 15.88 -29.97
N PRO A 21 6.54 17.15 -29.99
CA PRO A 21 7.86 17.53 -29.48
C PRO A 21 7.97 17.54 -27.95
N LYS A 22 6.84 17.68 -27.24
CA LYS A 22 6.80 17.75 -25.77
C LYS A 22 5.41 17.43 -25.23
N VAL A 23 5.34 16.97 -23.98
CA VAL A 23 4.07 16.67 -23.30
C VAL A 23 4.21 16.85 -21.79
N ARG A 24 3.09 17.14 -21.12
CA ARG A 24 3.00 17.12 -19.66
C ARG A 24 2.60 15.71 -19.20
N LEU A 25 3.41 15.12 -18.33
CA LEU A 25 3.04 13.94 -17.55
C LEU A 25 2.26 14.38 -16.31
N ILE A 26 1.10 13.75 -16.07
CA ILE A 26 0.20 14.01 -14.96
C ILE A 26 0.28 12.82 -14.01
N ARG A 27 0.62 13.09 -12.73
CA ARG A 27 0.72 12.09 -11.67
C ARG A 27 -0.55 11.24 -11.58
N ASN A 28 -0.37 9.93 -11.45
CA ASN A 28 -1.44 8.94 -11.39
C ASN A 28 -2.46 9.01 -12.55
N TYR A 29 -2.05 9.52 -13.71
CA TYR A 29 -2.95 9.68 -14.85
C TYR A 29 -2.31 9.35 -16.20
N GLY A 30 -1.09 9.83 -16.49
CA GLY A 30 -0.42 9.57 -17.78
C GLY A 30 -0.09 10.83 -18.55
N LEU A 31 -0.11 10.76 -19.88
CA LEU A 31 0.20 11.90 -20.76
C LEU A 31 -1.04 12.79 -20.94
N ASP A 32 -0.86 14.09 -20.75
CA ASP A 32 -1.90 15.08 -21.05
C ASP A 32 -2.33 14.99 -22.53
N GLY A 33 -3.64 14.90 -22.76
CA GLY A 33 -4.23 14.79 -24.09
C GLY A 33 -4.17 13.40 -24.75
N ASP A 34 -3.67 12.35 -24.08
CA ASP A 34 -3.69 10.98 -24.61
C ASP A 34 -4.94 10.20 -24.21
N ALA A 35 -5.57 9.50 -25.16
CA ALA A 35 -6.81 8.74 -24.98
C ALA A 35 -6.70 7.50 -24.07
N HIS A 36 -5.45 7.10 -23.79
CA HIS A 36 -5.14 5.98 -22.91
C HIS A 36 -4.77 6.44 -21.49
N ALA A 37 -4.66 7.75 -21.26
CA ALA A 37 -4.47 8.30 -19.93
C ALA A 37 -5.70 8.01 -19.04
N GLY A 38 -5.45 7.83 -17.74
CA GLY A 38 -6.45 7.49 -16.75
C GLY A 38 -5.82 6.99 -15.46
N ARG A 39 -6.65 6.77 -14.44
CA ARG A 39 -6.23 6.18 -13.16
C ARG A 39 -6.23 4.66 -13.25
N TRP A 40 -5.16 4.11 -13.81
CA TRP A 40 -4.95 2.68 -13.95
C TRP A 40 -3.44 2.37 -14.07
N HIS A 41 -3.05 1.10 -14.06
CA HIS A 41 -1.65 0.67 -14.02
C HIS A 41 -0.85 0.84 -15.33
N ARG A 42 -1.50 1.15 -16.47
CA ARG A 42 -0.87 1.31 -17.80
C ARG A 42 -1.01 2.73 -18.35
N GLN A 43 -0.59 3.72 -17.56
CA GLN A 43 -0.76 5.15 -17.87
C GLN A 43 0.12 5.59 -19.04
N VAL A 44 1.30 4.97 -19.17
CA VAL A 44 2.29 5.28 -20.20
C VAL A 44 2.85 3.98 -20.77
N SER A 45 2.87 3.81 -22.09
CA SER A 45 3.61 2.72 -22.75
C SER A 45 5.00 3.17 -23.17
N LEU A 46 6.01 2.35 -22.90
CA LEU A 46 7.41 2.59 -23.26
C LEU A 46 7.89 1.50 -24.21
N LEU A 47 8.77 1.88 -25.14
CA LEU A 47 9.44 0.95 -26.04
C LEU A 47 10.91 1.37 -26.25
N SER A 48 11.80 0.38 -26.26
CA SER A 48 13.23 0.60 -26.50
C SER A 48 13.45 0.99 -27.97
N TYR A 49 14.19 2.08 -28.20
CA TYR A 49 14.53 2.53 -29.55
C TYR A 49 15.26 1.45 -30.35
N GLU A 50 16.18 0.75 -29.71
CA GLU A 50 16.99 -0.32 -30.30
C GLU A 50 16.11 -1.47 -30.84
N LYS A 51 15.03 -1.81 -30.12
CA LYS A 51 14.07 -2.85 -30.51
C LYS A 51 13.23 -2.44 -31.72
N ILE A 52 12.91 -1.16 -31.84
CA ILE A 52 12.24 -0.61 -33.02
C ILE A 52 13.17 -0.69 -34.24
N GLU A 53 14.44 -0.32 -34.09
CA GLU A 53 15.43 -0.40 -35.17
C GLU A 53 15.68 -1.85 -35.63
N GLU A 54 15.77 -2.80 -34.69
CA GLU A 54 15.82 -4.23 -35.01
C GLU A 54 14.58 -4.69 -35.80
N PHE A 55 13.39 -4.22 -35.44
CA PHE A 55 12.16 -4.54 -36.16
C PHE A 55 12.13 -3.93 -37.57
N ARG A 56 12.58 -2.67 -37.72
CA ARG A 56 12.69 -1.99 -39.03
C ARG A 56 13.65 -2.71 -39.97
N LYS A 57 14.78 -3.22 -39.46
CA LYS A 57 15.76 -4.00 -40.24
C LYS A 57 15.18 -5.28 -40.85
N LYS A 58 14.09 -5.83 -40.29
CA LYS A 58 13.36 -6.96 -40.87
C LYS A 58 12.47 -6.57 -42.07
N GLY A 59 12.58 -5.34 -42.56
CA GLY A 59 11.87 -4.84 -43.75
C GLY A 59 10.59 -4.05 -43.44
N ALA A 60 10.32 -3.76 -42.16
CA ALA A 60 9.11 -3.06 -41.73
C ALA A 60 9.27 -1.53 -41.86
N LYS A 61 8.44 -0.89 -42.70
CA LYS A 61 8.31 0.58 -42.70
C LYS A 61 7.33 1.01 -41.62
N VAL A 62 7.85 1.32 -40.43
CA VAL A 62 7.06 1.66 -39.24
C VAL A 62 7.51 3.01 -38.67
N GLU A 63 6.58 3.96 -38.62
CA GLU A 63 6.79 5.28 -38.00
C GLU A 63 6.74 5.18 -36.46
N ASN A 64 7.28 6.19 -35.77
CA ASN A 64 7.19 6.26 -34.31
C ASN A 64 5.73 6.39 -33.86
N GLY A 65 5.35 5.68 -32.80
CA GLY A 65 3.98 5.65 -32.28
C GLY A 65 3.06 4.65 -32.98
N ALA A 66 3.51 4.02 -34.07
CA ALA A 66 2.68 3.10 -34.84
C ALA A 66 2.40 1.79 -34.07
N PHE A 67 3.23 1.41 -33.09
CA PHE A 67 2.93 0.28 -32.21
C PHE A 67 2.01 0.67 -31.04
N GLY A 68 1.64 1.94 -30.91
CA GLY A 68 0.84 2.46 -29.80
C GLY A 68 1.66 2.76 -28.54
N GLU A 69 2.98 2.85 -28.67
CA GLU A 69 3.92 3.30 -27.64
C GLU A 69 3.82 4.82 -27.43
N ASN A 70 3.81 5.25 -26.17
CA ASN A 70 3.83 6.67 -25.85
C ASN A 70 5.25 7.22 -25.93
N LEU A 71 6.21 6.56 -25.29
CA LEU A 71 7.59 7.06 -25.23
C LEU A 71 8.54 6.04 -25.85
N ILE A 72 9.40 6.52 -26.74
CA ILE A 72 10.50 5.75 -27.30
C ILE A 72 11.77 6.24 -26.63
N ILE A 73 12.50 5.35 -25.96
CA ILE A 73 13.69 5.71 -25.19
C ILE A 73 14.84 4.79 -25.62
N SER A 74 16.01 5.37 -25.88
CA SER A 74 17.23 4.62 -26.19
C SER A 74 18.04 4.34 -24.93
N GLY A 75 18.93 3.33 -25.01
CA GLY A 75 19.90 3.02 -23.96
C GLY A 75 19.38 2.08 -22.87
N PHE A 76 18.17 1.53 -23.02
CA PHE A 76 17.60 0.56 -22.09
C PHE A 76 16.95 -0.60 -22.84
N ASP A 77 17.17 -1.82 -22.37
CA ASP A 77 16.37 -2.98 -22.72
C ASP A 77 15.28 -3.16 -21.65
N PHE A 78 14.13 -2.51 -21.83
CA PHE A 78 13.10 -2.46 -20.78
C PHE A 78 12.63 -3.84 -20.32
N ARG A 79 12.59 -4.81 -21.24
CA ARG A 79 12.11 -6.17 -20.98
C ARG A 79 12.97 -6.92 -19.96
N SER A 80 14.26 -6.62 -19.88
CA SER A 80 15.18 -7.27 -18.93
C SER A 80 15.26 -6.58 -17.57
N LEU A 81 14.58 -5.44 -17.40
CA LEU A 81 14.57 -4.70 -16.14
C LEU A 81 13.49 -5.26 -15.18
N PRO A 82 13.73 -5.25 -13.86
CA PRO A 82 12.73 -5.67 -12.89
C PRO A 82 11.56 -4.68 -12.83
N LEU A 83 10.36 -5.18 -12.52
CA LEU A 83 9.21 -4.32 -12.18
C LEU A 83 9.57 -3.42 -10.99
N GLY A 84 9.04 -2.20 -10.98
CA GLY A 84 9.41 -1.18 -10.01
C GLY A 84 10.59 -0.30 -10.43
N THR A 85 11.32 -0.67 -11.49
CA THR A 85 12.39 0.19 -12.03
C THR A 85 11.81 1.55 -12.42
N ARG A 86 12.49 2.63 -12.03
CA ARG A 86 12.04 4.00 -12.29
C ARG A 86 12.88 4.70 -13.34
N PHE A 87 12.25 5.59 -14.08
CA PHE A 87 12.88 6.42 -15.11
C PHE A 87 12.59 7.89 -14.83
N LYS A 88 13.63 8.63 -14.47
CA LYS A 88 13.57 10.07 -14.24
C LYS A 88 13.90 10.83 -15.52
N ILE A 89 13.03 11.77 -15.89
CA ILE A 89 13.13 12.63 -17.07
C ILE A 89 12.83 14.07 -16.62
N GLY A 90 13.88 14.87 -16.42
CA GLY A 90 13.74 16.16 -15.71
C GLY A 90 13.16 15.94 -14.31
N ASP A 91 12.02 16.57 -14.02
CA ASP A 91 11.27 16.39 -12.76
C ASP A 91 10.34 15.17 -12.79
N ALA A 92 9.96 14.69 -13.98
CA ALA A 92 9.02 13.59 -14.10
C ALA A 92 9.67 12.26 -13.71
N VAL A 93 8.89 11.39 -13.07
CA VAL A 93 9.31 10.04 -12.69
C VAL A 93 8.25 9.05 -13.13
N LEU A 94 8.66 8.09 -13.96
CA LEU A 94 7.86 6.94 -14.37
C LEU A 94 8.32 5.70 -13.62
N GLU A 95 7.40 4.83 -13.24
CA GLU A 95 7.72 3.54 -12.62
C GLU A 95 7.12 2.40 -13.45
N MET A 96 7.95 1.43 -13.83
CA MET A 96 7.54 0.29 -14.65
C MET A 96 6.69 -0.70 -13.86
N THR A 97 5.59 -1.13 -14.46
CA THR A 97 4.51 -1.88 -13.78
C THR A 97 4.15 -3.18 -14.46
N GLN A 98 4.44 -3.28 -15.76
CA GLN A 98 4.08 -4.44 -16.55
C GLN A 98 5.00 -4.58 -17.75
N ILE A 99 5.34 -5.82 -18.08
CA ILE A 99 6.05 -6.20 -19.30
C ILE A 99 5.05 -6.92 -20.23
N GLY A 100 5.00 -6.48 -21.48
CA GLY A 100 4.12 -7.04 -22.50
C GLY A 100 2.64 -6.82 -22.23
N LYS A 101 1.79 -7.26 -23.17
CA LYS A 101 0.35 -7.42 -22.97
C LYS A 101 -0.20 -8.46 -23.93
N GLU A 102 -1.25 -9.17 -23.52
CA GLU A 102 -2.04 -9.97 -24.46
C GLU A 102 -2.78 -9.05 -25.45
N CYS A 103 -2.73 -9.41 -26.73
CA CYS A 103 -3.47 -8.74 -27.78
C CYS A 103 -4.79 -9.45 -28.00
N HIS A 104 -5.89 -8.84 -27.59
CA HIS A 104 -7.25 -9.36 -27.86
C HIS A 104 -7.82 -8.90 -29.20
N SER A 105 -7.14 -7.96 -29.87
CA SER A 105 -7.50 -7.46 -31.20
C SER A 105 -6.20 -7.29 -31.99
N HIS A 106 -6.13 -7.88 -33.18
CA HIS A 106 -4.99 -7.71 -34.06
C HIS A 106 -4.95 -6.25 -34.53
N CYS A 107 -3.86 -5.53 -34.23
CA CYS A 107 -3.69 -4.14 -34.66
C CYS A 107 -3.29 -4.09 -36.14
N LYS A 108 -3.39 -2.92 -36.77
CA LYS A 108 -3.00 -2.70 -38.16
C LYS A 108 -1.56 -3.15 -38.48
N ILE A 109 -0.64 -3.05 -37.51
CA ILE A 109 0.73 -3.58 -37.67
C ILE A 109 0.73 -5.10 -37.74
N TYR A 110 -0.03 -5.77 -36.86
CA TYR A 110 -0.14 -7.23 -36.89
C TYR A 110 -0.78 -7.70 -38.20
N GLU A 111 -1.83 -7.03 -38.67
CA GLU A 111 -2.46 -7.34 -39.96
C GLU A 111 -1.48 -7.20 -41.14
N ARG A 112 -0.59 -6.20 -41.08
CA ARG A 112 0.39 -5.93 -42.15
C ARG A 112 1.62 -6.84 -42.09
N MET A 113 2.12 -7.13 -40.89
CA MET A 113 3.43 -7.76 -40.68
C MET A 113 3.35 -9.18 -40.10
N GLY A 114 2.16 -9.63 -39.67
CA GLY A 114 1.96 -10.90 -38.97
C GLY A 114 2.49 -10.95 -37.53
N GLU A 115 3.19 -9.91 -37.06
CA GLU A 115 3.74 -9.81 -35.70
C GLU A 115 3.70 -8.35 -35.20
N CYS A 116 3.48 -8.17 -33.89
CA CYS A 116 3.58 -6.89 -33.19
C CYS A 116 4.64 -7.01 -32.08
N ILE A 117 5.42 -5.95 -31.88
CA ILE A 117 6.50 -5.93 -30.88
C ILE A 117 5.99 -5.73 -29.44
N MET A 118 4.86 -5.03 -29.28
CA MET A 118 4.33 -4.63 -27.96
C MET A 118 4.01 -5.79 -26.99
N PRO A 119 3.46 -6.94 -27.43
CA PRO A 119 3.23 -8.07 -26.52
C PRO A 119 4.48 -8.64 -25.87
N LYS A 120 5.64 -8.51 -26.53
CA LYS A 120 6.90 -9.11 -26.07
C LYS A 120 7.85 -8.07 -25.47
N GLU A 121 7.99 -6.91 -26.11
CA GLU A 121 9.00 -5.91 -25.77
C GLU A 121 8.41 -4.62 -25.18
N GLY A 122 7.12 -4.37 -25.38
CA GLY A 122 6.48 -3.16 -24.85
C GLY A 122 6.33 -3.25 -23.33
N VAL A 123 6.63 -2.16 -22.62
CA VAL A 123 6.41 -2.09 -21.17
C VAL A 123 5.44 -0.97 -20.84
N PHE A 124 4.81 -1.06 -19.67
CA PHE A 124 3.90 -0.06 -19.17
C PHE A 124 4.41 0.52 -17.86
N ALA A 125 4.10 1.80 -17.65
CA ALA A 125 4.48 2.55 -16.47
C ALA A 125 3.31 3.38 -15.94
N VAL A 126 3.40 3.77 -14.67
CA VAL A 126 2.61 4.88 -14.11
C VAL A 126 3.49 6.11 -13.92
N VAL A 127 2.84 7.28 -13.81
CA VAL A 127 3.49 8.54 -13.48
C VAL A 127 3.51 8.72 -11.96
N ILE A 128 4.67 8.53 -11.34
CA ILE A 128 4.90 8.73 -9.91
C ILE A 128 5.01 10.22 -9.59
N ASN A 129 5.79 10.96 -10.38
CA ASN A 129 5.88 12.41 -10.32
C ASN A 129 5.63 13.00 -11.70
N GLY A 130 4.76 14.02 -11.77
CA GLY A 130 4.45 14.72 -13.00
C GLY A 130 5.56 15.69 -13.42
N GLY A 131 5.52 16.15 -14.66
CA GLY A 131 6.50 17.08 -15.20
C GLY A 131 6.34 17.30 -16.69
N MET A 132 6.96 18.36 -17.21
CA MET A 132 7.07 18.55 -18.65
C MET A 132 8.27 17.74 -19.17
N ILE A 133 8.06 16.95 -20.22
CA ILE A 133 9.13 16.22 -20.92
C ILE A 133 9.18 16.65 -22.39
N ASN A 134 10.37 16.66 -22.96
CA ASN A 134 10.65 17.05 -24.34
C ASN A 134 11.46 15.96 -25.05
N GLU A 135 11.27 15.87 -26.36
CA GLU A 135 12.14 15.05 -27.19
C GLU A 135 13.60 15.48 -27.01
N GLY A 136 14.48 14.49 -26.85
CA GLY A 136 15.89 14.68 -26.61
C GLY A 136 16.29 14.74 -25.13
N ASP A 137 15.32 14.80 -24.20
CA ASP A 137 15.60 14.80 -22.76
C ASP A 137 16.40 13.55 -22.35
N GLU A 138 17.29 13.75 -21.39
CA GLU A 138 18.05 12.68 -20.77
C GLU A 138 17.16 11.84 -19.85
N VAL A 139 17.35 10.52 -19.88
CA VAL A 139 16.60 9.59 -19.05
C VAL A 139 17.56 8.88 -18.10
N LYS A 140 17.36 9.08 -16.79
CA LYS A 140 18.10 8.40 -15.73
C LYS A 140 17.28 7.24 -15.18
N MET A 141 17.84 6.04 -15.24
CA MET A 141 17.27 4.87 -14.57
C MET A 141 17.61 4.93 -13.07
N LEU A 142 16.62 4.61 -12.24
CA LEU A 142 16.76 4.36 -10.82
C LEU A 142 16.32 2.91 -10.58
N GLU A 143 17.04 2.22 -9.71
CA GLU A 143 16.78 0.81 -9.38
C GLU A 143 15.38 0.64 -8.79
N ALA A 144 14.85 -0.58 -8.90
CA ALA A 144 13.55 -0.90 -8.31
C ALA A 144 13.67 -0.91 -6.79
N ASP A 145 12.82 -0.13 -6.14
CA ASP A 145 12.81 0.00 -4.68
C ASP A 145 11.38 -0.19 -4.17
N MET A 146 11.20 -1.24 -3.36
CA MET A 146 9.92 -1.62 -2.79
C MET A 146 9.34 -0.55 -1.86
N TYR A 147 10.13 0.00 -0.94
CA TYR A 147 9.63 0.95 0.06
C TYR A 147 9.41 2.32 -0.54
N LEU A 148 10.20 2.70 -1.54
CA LEU A 148 9.95 3.87 -2.37
C LEU A 148 8.63 3.73 -3.17
N SER A 149 8.35 2.54 -3.70
CA SER A 149 7.09 2.23 -4.40
C SER A 149 5.89 2.26 -3.45
N ILE A 150 6.06 1.76 -2.22
CA ILE A 150 5.04 1.81 -1.17
C ILE A 150 4.77 3.25 -0.73
N ARG A 151 5.81 4.07 -0.53
CA ARG A 151 5.66 5.47 -0.14
C ARG A 151 4.83 6.25 -1.15
N ASP A 152 5.14 6.06 -2.44
CA ASP A 152 4.54 6.82 -3.53
C ASP A 152 3.25 6.19 -4.10
N ARG A 153 2.73 5.14 -3.45
CA ARG A 153 1.56 4.35 -3.87
C ARG A 153 0.31 5.19 -4.11
N ASP A 154 -0.58 4.68 -4.97
CA ASP A 154 -1.95 5.17 -5.02
C ASP A 154 -2.75 4.55 -3.87
N ARG A 155 -3.09 5.35 -2.86
CA ARG A 155 -3.85 4.92 -1.69
C ARG A 155 -5.32 4.55 -2.03
N ALA A 156 -5.76 4.72 -3.28
CA ALA A 156 -7.03 4.17 -3.78
C ALA A 156 -6.98 2.64 -3.98
N GLU A 157 -5.80 2.09 -4.26
CA GLU A 157 -5.60 0.67 -4.56
C GLU A 157 -5.41 -0.13 -3.27
N LYS A 158 -5.81 -1.41 -3.26
CA LYS A 158 -5.50 -2.32 -2.15
C LYS A 158 -4.05 -2.74 -2.26
N SER A 159 -3.28 -2.49 -1.21
CA SER A 159 -1.84 -2.70 -1.18
C SER A 159 -1.43 -3.60 -0.01
N PHE A 160 -0.49 -4.51 -0.24
CA PHE A 160 0.11 -5.35 0.81
C PHE A 160 1.51 -5.82 0.40
N ILE A 161 2.28 -6.22 1.40
CA ILE A 161 3.57 -6.89 1.24
C ILE A 161 3.38 -8.36 1.56
N ALA A 162 3.99 -9.22 0.75
CA ALA A 162 4.11 -10.63 1.03
C ALA A 162 5.59 -10.99 1.21
N THR A 163 5.94 -11.56 2.37
CA THR A 163 7.30 -12.01 2.68
C THR A 163 7.29 -13.51 2.91
N VAL A 164 8.17 -14.26 2.27
CA VAL A 164 8.33 -15.69 2.58
C VAL A 164 9.13 -15.81 3.88
N VAL A 165 8.49 -16.31 4.94
CA VAL A 165 9.08 -16.43 6.28
C VAL A 165 9.62 -17.83 6.59
N SER A 166 9.20 -18.84 5.84
CA SER A 166 9.74 -20.20 5.94
C SER A 166 9.61 -20.94 4.61
N GLY A 167 10.52 -21.87 4.34
CA GLY A 167 10.57 -22.66 3.11
C GLY A 167 11.79 -22.32 2.24
N GLU A 168 11.86 -22.90 1.04
CA GLU A 168 13.02 -22.71 0.15
C GLU A 168 13.20 -21.26 -0.30
N ALA A 169 12.11 -20.51 -0.45
CA ALA A 169 12.12 -19.12 -0.89
C ALA A 169 12.23 -18.10 0.26
N THR A 170 12.62 -18.51 1.47
CA THR A 170 12.68 -17.64 2.65
C THR A 170 13.50 -16.37 2.40
N GLY A 171 12.93 -15.21 2.75
CA GLY A 171 13.50 -13.88 2.56
C GLY A 171 13.07 -13.18 1.26
N GLN A 172 12.50 -13.91 0.31
CA GLN A 172 11.91 -13.29 -0.88
C GLN A 172 10.66 -12.49 -0.49
N LYS A 173 10.45 -11.36 -1.16
CA LYS A 173 9.37 -10.41 -0.85
C LYS A 173 8.72 -9.84 -2.11
N ALA A 174 7.44 -9.53 -2.07
CA ALA A 174 6.77 -8.76 -3.12
C ALA A 174 5.82 -7.72 -2.54
N TYR A 175 5.87 -6.51 -3.10
CA TYR A 175 4.85 -5.49 -2.94
C TYR A 175 3.83 -5.64 -4.07
N ILE A 176 2.56 -5.78 -3.71
CA ILE A 176 1.47 -6.04 -4.64
C ILE A 176 0.37 -5.02 -4.43
N THR A 177 -0.17 -4.50 -5.53
CA THR A 177 -1.26 -3.52 -5.56
C THR A 177 -2.35 -3.95 -6.54
N ASP A 178 -3.60 -3.99 -6.08
CA ASP A 178 -4.79 -4.43 -6.85
C ASP A 178 -4.54 -5.72 -7.66
N GLY A 179 -3.92 -6.71 -7.02
CA GLY A 179 -3.62 -8.03 -7.58
C GLY A 179 -2.46 -8.06 -8.58
N ARG A 180 -1.63 -7.01 -8.64
CA ARG A 180 -0.46 -6.93 -9.54
C ARG A 180 0.81 -6.72 -8.73
N ILE A 181 1.84 -7.50 -9.03
CA ILE A 181 3.17 -7.23 -8.47
C ILE A 181 3.63 -5.86 -8.95
N ARG A 182 4.05 -5.06 -7.99
CA ARG A 182 4.64 -3.77 -8.22
C ARG A 182 6.17 -3.84 -8.18
N VAL A 183 6.69 -4.50 -7.16
CA VAL A 183 8.11 -4.78 -6.97
C VAL A 183 8.21 -6.16 -6.35
N SER A 184 9.21 -6.94 -6.75
CA SER A 184 9.54 -8.21 -6.13
C SER A 184 11.04 -8.39 -5.99
N TYR A 185 11.45 -9.00 -4.90
CA TYR A 185 12.81 -9.44 -4.64
C TYR A 185 12.85 -10.96 -4.62
N GLY A 186 13.63 -11.53 -5.54
CA GLY A 186 13.66 -12.96 -5.84
C GLY A 186 12.72 -13.38 -6.96
N ASP A 187 12.69 -14.69 -7.24
CA ASP A 187 12.02 -15.34 -8.37
C ASP A 187 10.74 -16.13 -7.99
N TYR A 188 10.46 -16.26 -6.70
CA TYR A 188 9.29 -16.96 -6.16
C TYR A 188 7.98 -16.29 -6.58
N PHE A 189 7.94 -14.96 -6.60
CA PHE A 189 6.75 -14.21 -6.95
C PHE A 189 6.60 -14.07 -8.47
N THR A 190 6.47 -15.20 -9.17
CA THR A 190 6.30 -15.26 -10.63
C THR A 190 5.12 -16.16 -11.02
N GLY A 191 4.58 -15.92 -12.23
CA GLY A 191 3.58 -16.79 -12.85
C GLY A 191 2.30 -17.00 -12.02
N ASP A 192 2.00 -18.25 -11.70
CA ASP A 192 0.72 -18.65 -11.10
C ASP A 192 0.63 -18.37 -9.59
N ILE A 193 1.76 -18.13 -8.90
CA ILE A 193 1.76 -17.79 -7.46
C ILE A 193 1.02 -16.48 -7.23
N VAL A 194 1.24 -15.48 -8.09
CA VAL A 194 0.53 -14.18 -8.02
C VAL A 194 -0.97 -14.38 -8.20
N LYS A 195 -1.39 -15.24 -9.14
CA LYS A 195 -2.80 -15.54 -9.37
C LYS A 195 -3.44 -16.28 -8.20
N LYS A 196 -2.71 -17.20 -7.56
CA LYS A 196 -3.17 -17.91 -6.35
C LYS A 196 -3.37 -16.91 -5.21
N MET A 197 -2.35 -16.09 -4.94
CA MET A 197 -2.44 -15.04 -3.93
C MET A 197 -3.57 -14.04 -4.24
N CYS A 198 -3.80 -13.69 -5.52
CA CYS A 198 -4.93 -12.87 -5.98
C CYS A 198 -6.30 -13.35 -5.53
N LYS A 199 -6.50 -14.66 -5.50
CA LYS A 199 -7.74 -15.27 -5.02
C LYS A 199 -7.81 -15.27 -3.50
N THR A 200 -6.66 -15.48 -2.84
CA THR A 200 -6.51 -15.46 -1.38
C THR A 200 -6.65 -14.05 -0.77
N PHE A 201 -6.42 -12.97 -1.54
CA PHE A 201 -6.58 -11.56 -1.09
C PHE A 201 -8.01 -11.19 -0.65
N CYS A 202 -9.00 -12.05 -0.90
CA CYS A 202 -10.34 -11.94 -0.33
C CYS A 202 -10.44 -12.48 1.11
N GLY A 203 -9.31 -12.85 1.73
CA GLY A 203 -9.28 -13.51 3.03
C GLY A 203 -9.79 -14.94 2.93
N ILE A 204 -9.33 -15.72 1.95
CA ILE A 204 -9.79 -17.10 1.77
C ILE A 204 -8.56 -17.95 1.47
N ASP A 205 -8.11 -18.76 2.43
CA ASP A 205 -7.05 -19.74 2.19
C ASP A 205 -7.47 -20.79 1.15
N ASP A 206 -6.54 -21.68 0.76
CA ASP A 206 -6.81 -22.76 -0.21
C ASP A 206 -7.94 -23.72 0.24
N ASN A 207 -8.35 -23.69 1.51
CA ASN A 207 -9.44 -24.48 2.09
C ASN A 207 -10.75 -23.70 2.26
N GLY A 208 -10.83 -22.44 1.81
CA GLY A 208 -12.04 -21.63 1.94
C GLY A 208 -12.18 -20.89 3.26
N SER A 209 -11.16 -20.89 4.13
CA SER A 209 -11.22 -20.37 5.50
C SER A 209 -10.54 -19.00 5.62
N ASN A 210 -11.22 -18.06 6.29
CA ASN A 210 -10.66 -16.77 6.71
C ASN A 210 -10.45 -16.81 8.22
N ASP A 211 -9.36 -17.41 8.68
CA ASP A 211 -9.04 -17.38 10.11
C ASP A 211 -8.50 -16.02 10.56
N GLY A 212 -8.33 -15.07 9.62
CA GLY A 212 -7.75 -13.76 9.87
C GLY A 212 -6.24 -13.82 10.14
N SER A 213 -5.59 -14.96 9.86
CA SER A 213 -4.16 -15.11 10.04
C SER A 213 -3.39 -14.37 8.94
N SER A 214 -2.32 -13.69 9.35
CA SER A 214 -1.39 -13.04 8.44
C SER A 214 -0.43 -14.02 7.76
N LEU A 215 -0.55 -15.33 8.05
CA LEU A 215 0.36 -16.36 7.56
C LEU A 215 -0.36 -17.31 6.61
N VAL A 216 0.07 -17.34 5.35
CA VAL A 216 -0.53 -18.16 4.30
C VAL A 216 0.48 -19.20 3.84
N LYS A 217 0.08 -20.48 3.84
CA LYS A 217 0.91 -21.56 3.30
C LYS A 217 0.62 -21.76 1.82
N ILE A 218 1.66 -21.74 0.97
CA ILE A 218 1.58 -22.02 -0.47
C ILE A 218 2.66 -23.04 -0.82
N GLY A 219 2.25 -24.29 -1.01
CA GLY A 219 3.18 -25.42 -1.14
C GLY A 219 4.01 -25.58 0.15
N ASP A 220 5.33 -25.61 0.01
CA ASP A 220 6.27 -25.74 1.14
C ASP A 220 6.68 -24.40 1.76
N ASN A 221 6.21 -23.28 1.20
CA ASN A 221 6.52 -21.95 1.69
C ASN A 221 5.40 -21.41 2.58
N THR A 222 5.76 -20.68 3.62
CA THR A 222 4.84 -19.88 4.43
C THR A 222 5.12 -18.42 4.18
N LEU A 223 4.08 -17.67 3.82
CA LEU A 223 4.14 -16.24 3.53
C LEU A 223 3.51 -15.47 4.68
N PHE A 224 4.18 -14.41 5.12
CA PHE A 224 3.59 -13.35 5.93
C PHE A 224 3.01 -12.26 5.04
N ILE A 225 1.72 -11.98 5.18
CA ILE A 225 0.98 -10.98 4.42
C ILE A 225 0.67 -9.78 5.31
N GLN A 226 1.26 -8.64 4.98
CA GLN A 226 1.08 -7.40 5.72
C GLN A 226 0.33 -6.38 4.86
N ASN A 227 -0.81 -5.91 5.35
CA ASN A 227 -1.57 -4.87 4.66
C ASN A 227 -0.85 -3.52 4.75
N ILE A 228 -0.85 -2.78 3.66
CA ILE A 228 -0.35 -1.41 3.63
C ILE A 228 -1.53 -0.46 3.58
N THR A 229 -1.78 0.21 4.70
CA THR A 229 -2.75 1.31 4.80
C THR A 229 -2.01 2.59 5.18
N GLY A 230 -2.57 3.75 4.88
CA GLY A 230 -2.06 5.03 5.36
C GLY A 230 -2.58 5.38 6.75
N ARG A 231 -2.19 6.56 7.23
CA ARG A 231 -2.82 7.19 8.41
C ARG A 231 -4.32 7.39 8.14
N PRO A 232 -5.20 6.98 9.07
CA PRO A 232 -6.63 7.07 8.85
C PRO A 232 -7.11 8.53 8.90
N ASN A 233 -7.90 8.93 7.91
CA ASN A 233 -8.48 10.26 7.80
C ASN A 233 -9.97 10.23 8.13
N LEU A 234 -10.38 10.86 9.22
CA LEU A 234 -11.78 11.01 9.60
C LEU A 234 -12.41 12.18 8.84
N VAL A 235 -13.27 11.88 7.87
CA VAL A 235 -14.01 12.88 7.08
C VAL A 235 -15.39 13.09 7.68
N ILE A 236 -15.58 14.20 8.37
CA ILE A 236 -16.83 14.55 9.07
C ILE A 236 -17.68 15.46 8.19
N CYS A 237 -18.84 14.96 7.74
CA CYS A 237 -19.84 15.75 7.02
C CYS A 237 -20.84 16.33 8.02
N GLY A 238 -20.64 17.60 8.39
CA GLY A 238 -21.41 18.33 9.39
C GLY A 238 -20.56 18.81 10.56
N GLY A 239 -20.77 20.04 11.00
CA GLY A 239 -20.01 20.73 12.04
C GLY A 239 -20.83 21.06 13.29
N GLY A 240 -21.87 20.27 13.61
CA GLY A 240 -22.68 20.48 14.82
C GLY A 240 -21.95 20.14 16.13
N HIS A 241 -22.62 20.29 17.28
CA HIS A 241 -22.01 20.06 18.60
C HIS A 241 -21.43 18.65 18.81
N VAL A 242 -22.03 17.63 18.19
CA VAL A 242 -21.50 16.25 18.23
C VAL A 242 -20.21 16.15 17.40
N ALA A 243 -20.12 16.86 16.27
CA ALA A 243 -18.91 16.91 15.45
C ALA A 243 -17.74 17.53 16.21
N GLU A 244 -17.98 18.62 16.94
CA GLU A 244 -16.96 19.26 17.79
C GLU A 244 -16.39 18.30 18.84
N ALA A 245 -17.24 17.46 19.44
CA ALA A 245 -16.80 16.43 20.38
C ALA A 245 -16.05 15.30 19.67
N LEU A 246 -16.51 14.87 18.50
CA LEU A 246 -15.87 13.81 17.70
C LEU A 246 -14.48 14.23 17.20
N VAL A 247 -14.28 15.47 16.79
CA VAL A 247 -12.97 16.03 16.41
C VAL A 247 -11.95 15.82 17.52
N LYS A 248 -12.30 16.17 18.76
CA LYS A 248 -11.41 16.00 19.92
C LYS A 248 -11.08 14.52 20.18
N MET A 249 -12.06 13.64 20.03
CA MET A 249 -11.84 12.20 20.20
C MET A 249 -10.93 11.64 19.09
N ALA A 250 -11.11 12.09 17.85
CA ALA A 250 -10.33 11.68 16.69
C ALA A 250 -8.86 12.10 16.81
N GLU A 251 -8.60 13.33 17.26
CA GLU A 251 -7.26 13.85 17.54
C GLU A 251 -6.54 12.99 18.61
N LEU A 252 -7.24 12.66 19.71
CA LEU A 252 -6.70 11.82 20.78
C LEU A 252 -6.32 10.40 20.33
N VAL A 253 -6.95 9.87 19.28
CA VAL A 253 -6.67 8.52 18.74
C VAL A 253 -5.91 8.57 17.39
N ASP A 254 -5.26 9.70 17.13
CA ASP A 254 -4.27 9.92 16.07
C ASP A 254 -4.80 9.84 14.62
N PHE A 255 -6.06 10.26 14.42
CA PHE A 255 -6.63 10.41 13.07
C PHE A 255 -6.25 11.76 12.47
N ASP A 256 -6.00 11.78 11.16
CA ASP A 256 -6.10 13.01 10.39
C ASP A 256 -7.58 13.41 10.31
N ILE A 257 -7.88 14.70 10.28
CA ILE A 257 -9.26 15.19 10.36
C ILE A 257 -9.53 16.10 9.17
N THR A 258 -10.60 15.77 8.43
CA THR A 258 -11.18 16.62 7.41
C THR A 258 -12.63 16.91 7.76
N ALA A 259 -13.04 18.18 7.81
CA ALA A 259 -14.43 18.54 8.08
C ALA A 259 -15.06 19.25 6.89
N ILE A 260 -16.31 18.88 6.58
CA ILE A 260 -17.13 19.51 5.55
C ILE A 260 -18.35 20.12 6.22
N GLU A 261 -18.58 21.42 6.02
CA GLU A 261 -19.72 22.12 6.60
C GLU A 261 -20.15 23.30 5.73
N ASP A 262 -21.42 23.30 5.31
CA ASP A 262 -21.98 24.29 4.39
C ASP A 262 -22.30 25.64 5.07
N ARG A 263 -22.35 25.69 6.42
CA ARG A 263 -22.59 26.93 7.17
C ARG A 263 -21.27 27.52 7.70
N PRO A 264 -20.90 28.75 7.29
CA PRO A 264 -19.62 29.38 7.66
C PRO A 264 -19.35 29.44 9.18
N ILE A 265 -20.37 29.70 10.00
CA ILE A 265 -20.22 29.80 11.45
C ILE A 265 -19.79 28.46 12.06
N PHE A 266 -20.37 27.35 11.60
CA PHE A 266 -20.05 26.01 12.11
C PHE A 266 -18.69 25.54 11.58
N ALA A 267 -18.37 25.82 10.32
CA ALA A 267 -17.03 25.58 9.77
C ALA A 267 -15.95 26.33 10.59
N GLN A 268 -16.21 27.58 10.96
CA GLN A 268 -15.27 28.37 11.77
C GLN A 268 -15.07 27.80 13.18
N LYS A 269 -16.12 27.24 13.80
CA LYS A 269 -16.00 26.55 15.08
C LYS A 269 -15.08 25.33 14.99
N ILE A 270 -15.22 24.50 13.96
CA ILE A 270 -14.34 23.35 13.77
C ILE A 270 -12.88 23.81 13.55
N ARG A 271 -12.65 24.86 12.76
CA ARG A 271 -11.30 25.44 12.60
C ARG A 271 -10.70 25.90 13.94
N SER A 272 -11.52 26.47 14.82
CA SER A 272 -11.05 26.93 16.14
C SER A 272 -10.60 25.80 17.07
N LEU A 273 -10.90 24.54 16.72
CA LEU A 273 -10.41 23.35 17.42
C LEU A 273 -9.02 22.88 16.91
N GLY A 274 -8.40 23.58 15.96
CA GLY A 274 -7.09 23.21 15.40
C GLY A 274 -7.16 22.35 14.15
N VAL A 275 -8.35 22.07 13.61
CA VAL A 275 -8.50 21.34 12.34
C VAL A 275 -8.11 22.23 11.18
N GLU A 276 -7.03 21.87 10.48
CA GLU A 276 -6.53 22.61 9.32
C GLU A 276 -7.42 22.42 8.08
N ASN A 277 -7.84 21.18 7.81
CA ASN A 277 -8.60 20.84 6.61
C ASN A 277 -10.12 20.97 6.83
N VAL A 278 -10.63 22.21 6.76
CA VAL A 278 -12.07 22.50 6.86
C VAL A 278 -12.61 23.11 5.56
N ILE A 279 -13.37 22.31 4.82
CA ILE A 279 -14.01 22.68 3.56
C ILE A 279 -15.39 23.28 3.87
N CYS A 280 -15.52 24.59 3.62
CA CYS A 280 -16.80 25.29 3.76
C CYS A 280 -17.44 25.48 2.39
N ASP A 281 -18.20 24.48 1.95
CA ASP A 281 -18.89 24.42 0.67
C ASP A 281 -20.10 23.48 0.79
N ASP A 282 -20.91 23.40 -0.26
CA ASP A 282 -21.91 22.34 -0.44
C ASP A 282 -21.26 20.95 -0.32
N TYR A 283 -21.96 20.05 0.39
CA TYR A 283 -21.44 18.72 0.70
C TYR A 283 -21.04 17.91 -0.54
N VAL A 284 -21.81 17.98 -1.63
CA VAL A 284 -21.52 17.20 -2.84
C VAL A 284 -20.29 17.75 -3.56
N ASN A 285 -20.14 19.07 -3.62
CA ASN A 285 -18.96 19.69 -4.22
C ASN A 285 -17.70 19.43 -3.39
N ALA A 286 -17.80 19.59 -2.07
CA ALA A 286 -16.70 19.31 -1.15
C ALA A 286 -16.25 17.84 -1.21
N LEU A 287 -17.19 16.88 -1.26
CA LEU A 287 -16.86 15.46 -1.35
C LEU A 287 -16.11 15.12 -2.65
N LYS A 288 -16.39 15.80 -3.76
CA LYS A 288 -15.65 15.59 -5.02
C LYS A 288 -14.18 16.03 -4.95
N THR A 289 -13.83 16.92 -4.03
CA THR A 289 -12.44 17.37 -3.82
C THR A 289 -11.68 16.51 -2.82
N ILE A 290 -12.35 15.62 -2.09
CA ILE A 290 -11.69 14.68 -1.17
C ILE A 290 -10.84 13.69 -1.96
N ASP A 291 -9.63 13.46 -1.46
CA ASP A 291 -8.73 12.47 -2.03
C ASP A 291 -9.38 11.07 -2.00
N LYS A 292 -9.42 10.43 -3.16
CA LYS A 292 -10.07 9.13 -3.36
C LYS A 292 -9.17 8.01 -2.85
N ASN A 293 -8.98 7.90 -1.55
CA ASN A 293 -8.17 6.87 -0.92
C ASN A 293 -9.00 5.93 -0.02
N ARG A 294 -8.43 4.77 0.28
CA ARG A 294 -9.03 3.75 1.15
C ARG A 294 -8.86 4.04 2.64
N ASP A 295 -8.13 5.08 3.01
CA ASP A 295 -7.86 5.45 4.41
C ASP A 295 -8.91 6.42 4.97
N ASN A 296 -9.90 6.81 4.16
CA ASN A 296 -10.98 7.70 4.56
C ASN A 296 -12.06 6.96 5.38
N TYR A 297 -12.40 7.53 6.54
CA TYR A 297 -13.49 7.13 7.42
C TYR A 297 -14.55 8.22 7.40
N PHE A 298 -15.66 7.99 6.73
CA PHE A 298 -16.71 9.00 6.57
C PHE A 298 -17.73 8.94 7.69
N VAL A 299 -18.08 10.09 8.25
CA VAL A 299 -19.15 10.25 9.23
C VAL A 299 -20.14 11.32 8.77
N CYS A 300 -21.36 10.90 8.47
CA CYS A 300 -22.46 11.77 8.08
C CYS A 300 -23.28 12.18 9.32
N MET A 301 -23.17 13.44 9.70
CA MET A 301 -23.91 14.06 10.81
C MET A 301 -24.32 15.49 10.45
N THR A 302 -24.90 15.64 9.26
CA THR A 302 -25.28 16.94 8.71
C THR A 302 -26.51 17.53 9.43
N ARG A 303 -26.91 18.74 9.02
CA ARG A 303 -28.07 19.46 9.58
C ARG A 303 -29.44 18.91 9.18
N GLY A 304 -29.51 17.88 8.33
CA GLY A 304 -30.80 17.35 7.89
C GLY A 304 -30.69 16.12 6.98
N HIS A 305 -31.75 15.31 6.98
CA HIS A 305 -31.71 13.98 6.38
C HIS A 305 -31.38 13.94 4.89
N ARG A 306 -31.88 14.92 4.13
CA ARG A 306 -31.59 15.08 2.71
C ARG A 306 -30.09 15.23 2.43
N PHE A 307 -29.37 15.95 3.28
CA PHE A 307 -27.94 16.19 3.09
C PHE A 307 -27.12 14.95 3.43
N ASP A 308 -27.48 14.22 4.49
CA ASP A 308 -26.83 12.95 4.82
C ASP A 308 -26.95 11.93 3.67
N GLU A 309 -28.13 11.84 3.04
CA GLU A 309 -28.36 10.98 1.87
C GLU A 309 -27.48 11.39 0.68
N GLN A 310 -27.41 12.69 0.36
CA GLN A 310 -26.54 13.22 -0.68
C GLN A 310 -25.06 12.90 -0.42
N CYS A 311 -24.60 13.02 0.82
CA CYS A 311 -23.25 12.65 1.22
C CYS A 311 -22.99 11.16 0.95
N ILE A 312 -23.89 10.28 1.41
CA ILE A 312 -23.73 8.83 1.25
C ILE A 312 -23.67 8.44 -0.23
N PHE A 313 -24.52 9.03 -1.08
CA PHE A 313 -24.48 8.78 -2.52
C PHE A 313 -23.14 9.16 -3.16
N GLU A 314 -22.53 10.27 -2.75
CA GLU A 314 -21.23 10.67 -3.30
C GLU A 314 -20.09 9.81 -2.73
N ILE A 315 -20.12 9.49 -1.43
CA ILE A 315 -19.16 8.60 -0.77
C ILE A 315 -19.16 7.21 -1.41
N PHE A 316 -20.32 6.68 -1.79
CA PHE A 316 -20.42 5.37 -2.43
C PHE A 316 -19.77 5.27 -3.82
N LYS A 317 -19.41 6.41 -4.43
CA LYS A 317 -18.71 6.46 -5.73
C LYS A 317 -17.19 6.40 -5.61
N MET A 318 -16.64 6.35 -4.39
CA MET A 318 -15.20 6.37 -4.15
C MET A 318 -14.78 5.27 -3.17
N PRO A 319 -13.48 4.89 -3.14
CA PRO A 319 -12.96 4.02 -2.10
C PRO A 319 -13.05 4.68 -0.72
N TYR A 320 -13.29 3.88 0.31
CA TYR A 320 -13.31 4.28 1.72
C TYR A 320 -13.05 3.07 2.64
N ALA A 321 -12.64 3.31 3.89
CA ALA A 321 -12.51 2.30 4.94
C ALA A 321 -13.81 2.10 5.72
N TYR A 322 -14.57 3.17 5.92
CA TYR A 322 -15.76 3.17 6.76
C TYR A 322 -16.73 4.27 6.34
N VAL A 323 -18.03 4.02 6.51
CA VAL A 323 -19.08 5.01 6.31
C VAL A 323 -20.17 4.83 7.37
N GLY A 324 -20.38 5.86 8.17
CA GLY A 324 -21.40 5.88 9.20
C GLY A 324 -22.34 7.07 9.07
N MET A 325 -23.61 6.88 9.42
CA MET A 325 -24.62 7.93 9.42
C MET A 325 -25.32 8.02 10.77
N MET A 326 -25.29 9.22 11.34
CA MET A 326 -26.05 9.56 12.54
C MET A 326 -27.55 9.61 12.25
N GLY A 327 -28.34 8.87 13.03
CA GLY A 327 -29.79 8.82 12.84
C GLY A 327 -30.47 7.79 13.74
N SER A 328 -31.79 7.88 13.86
CA SER A 328 -32.58 6.86 14.56
C SER A 328 -32.72 5.58 13.74
N LYS A 329 -33.04 4.45 14.39
CA LYS A 329 -33.29 3.17 13.68
C LYS A 329 -34.31 3.32 12.55
N ARG A 330 -35.40 4.07 12.79
CA ARG A 330 -36.42 4.36 11.78
C ARG A 330 -35.83 5.10 10.59
N ARG A 331 -34.94 6.05 10.84
CA ARG A 331 -34.27 6.83 9.79
C ARG A 331 -33.30 5.98 8.99
N SER A 332 -32.55 5.10 9.64
CA SER A 332 -31.64 4.17 8.97
C SER A 332 -32.39 3.23 8.01
N VAL A 333 -33.58 2.75 8.39
CA VAL A 333 -34.41 1.92 7.49
C VAL A 333 -34.87 2.71 6.25
N MET A 334 -35.27 3.97 6.42
CA MET A 334 -35.69 4.83 5.31
C MET A 334 -34.54 5.08 4.33
N VAL A 335 -33.38 5.52 4.81
CA VAL A 335 -32.21 5.80 3.96
C VAL A 335 -31.76 4.55 3.20
N ARG A 336 -31.75 3.37 3.84
CA ARG A 336 -31.42 2.11 3.15
C ARG A 336 -32.41 1.77 2.04
N LYS A 337 -33.70 2.07 2.23
CA LYS A 337 -34.73 1.88 1.20
C LYS A 337 -34.50 2.84 0.04
N ASP A 338 -34.24 4.12 0.33
CA ASP A 338 -34.03 5.14 -0.70
C ASP A 338 -32.77 4.85 -1.52
N LEU A 339 -31.66 4.43 -0.88
CA LEU A 339 -30.44 3.98 -1.56
C LEU A 339 -30.71 2.81 -2.53
N LYS A 340 -31.53 1.84 -2.11
CA LYS A 340 -31.92 0.71 -2.95
C LYS A 340 -32.77 1.13 -4.14
N GLU A 341 -33.71 2.05 -3.94
CA GLU A 341 -34.56 2.59 -5.02
C GLU A 341 -33.75 3.38 -6.06
N HIS A 342 -32.63 3.97 -5.65
CA HIS A 342 -31.67 4.62 -6.56
C HIS A 342 -30.63 3.66 -7.17
N GLY A 343 -30.81 2.34 -7.02
CA GLY A 343 -30.01 1.32 -7.69
C GLY A 343 -28.67 1.02 -7.03
N ILE A 344 -28.46 1.39 -5.77
CA ILE A 344 -27.27 0.95 -5.02
C ILE A 344 -27.43 -0.53 -4.64
N GLU A 345 -26.38 -1.31 -4.88
CA GLU A 345 -26.34 -2.74 -4.55
C GLU A 345 -26.48 -3.00 -3.04
N ILE A 346 -27.14 -4.10 -2.68
CA ILE A 346 -27.45 -4.41 -1.28
C ILE A 346 -26.18 -4.66 -0.46
N GLU A 347 -25.16 -5.24 -1.06
CA GLU A 347 -23.84 -5.46 -0.47
C GLU A 347 -23.23 -4.12 -0.05
N LYS A 348 -23.32 -3.11 -0.92
CA LYS A 348 -22.80 -1.76 -0.64
C LYS A 348 -23.62 -1.04 0.42
N ILE A 349 -24.94 -1.19 0.40
CA ILE A 349 -25.84 -0.65 1.43
C ILE A 349 -25.51 -1.27 2.81
N ASN A 350 -25.17 -2.56 2.86
CA ASN A 350 -24.84 -3.25 4.10
C ASN A 350 -23.54 -2.75 4.75
N GLU A 351 -22.66 -2.08 4.01
CA GLU A 351 -21.47 -1.41 4.56
C GLU A 351 -21.81 -0.15 5.40
N LEU A 352 -23.01 0.43 5.23
CA LEU A 352 -23.41 1.63 5.97
C LEU A 352 -23.65 1.32 7.45
N HIS A 353 -22.92 1.98 8.34
CA HIS A 353 -23.17 1.96 9.78
C HIS A 353 -24.24 2.98 10.16
N SER A 354 -25.49 2.53 10.34
CA SER A 354 -26.58 3.40 10.76
C SER A 354 -27.66 2.63 11.55
N PRO A 355 -28.01 3.05 12.78
CA PRO A 355 -27.40 4.16 13.54
C PRO A 355 -25.90 3.96 13.77
N ILE A 356 -25.14 5.05 13.67
CA ILE A 356 -23.69 5.03 13.88
C ILE A 356 -23.34 4.90 15.36
N GLY A 357 -22.24 4.19 15.67
CA GLY A 357 -21.67 4.09 17.01
C GLY A 357 -22.14 2.87 17.81
N LEU A 358 -21.32 2.45 18.78
CA LEU A 358 -21.63 1.33 19.66
C LEU A 358 -22.79 1.66 20.61
N SER A 359 -23.62 0.66 20.90
CA SER A 359 -24.76 0.81 21.83
C SER A 359 -24.28 0.87 23.29
N ILE A 360 -23.86 2.05 23.73
CA ILE A 360 -23.35 2.33 25.09
C ILE A 360 -24.29 3.20 25.93
N CYS A 361 -25.56 3.32 25.51
CA CYS A 361 -26.55 4.19 26.15
C CYS A 361 -26.15 5.68 26.21
N ALA A 362 -25.40 6.15 25.21
CA ALA A 362 -24.95 7.53 25.11
C ALA A 362 -26.11 8.53 25.05
N ALA A 363 -25.99 9.64 25.79
CA ALA A 363 -26.98 10.72 25.87
C ALA A 363 -26.36 12.10 25.56
N THR A 364 -25.12 12.35 25.97
CA THR A 364 -24.44 13.64 25.72
C THR A 364 -23.67 13.63 24.39
N PRO A 365 -23.38 14.80 23.78
CA PRO A 365 -22.54 14.87 22.58
C PRO A 365 -21.19 14.18 22.73
N GLN A 366 -20.57 14.25 23.90
CA GLN A 366 -19.29 13.62 24.23
C GLN A 366 -19.41 12.10 24.31
N GLU A 367 -20.47 11.58 24.94
CA GLU A 367 -20.75 10.14 24.97
C GLU A 367 -21.08 9.59 23.58
N ILE A 368 -21.81 10.35 22.76
CA ILE A 368 -22.11 9.97 21.38
C ILE A 368 -20.81 9.95 20.56
N ALA A 369 -19.96 10.97 20.70
CA ALA A 369 -18.64 10.98 20.05
C ALA A 369 -17.78 9.79 20.47
N LEU A 370 -17.76 9.43 21.76
CA LEU A 370 -17.08 8.24 22.27
C LEU A 370 -17.66 6.95 21.67
N SER A 371 -18.98 6.84 21.58
CA SER A 371 -19.68 5.70 20.95
C SER A 371 -19.29 5.52 19.48
N VAL A 372 -19.28 6.62 18.72
CA VAL A 372 -18.89 6.63 17.30
C VAL A 372 -17.41 6.30 17.14
N MET A 373 -16.53 6.95 17.89
CA MET A 373 -15.09 6.71 17.80
C MET A 373 -14.73 5.28 18.20
N SER A 374 -15.41 4.72 19.19
CA SER A 374 -15.23 3.32 19.59
C SER A 374 -15.61 2.33 18.47
N GLU A 375 -16.72 2.58 17.76
CA GLU A 375 -17.09 1.76 16.59
C GLU A 375 -16.06 1.89 15.47
N ILE A 376 -15.62 3.10 15.16
CA ILE A 376 -14.62 3.35 14.12
C ILE A 376 -13.29 2.66 14.45
N VAL A 377 -12.80 2.77 15.68
CA VAL A 377 -11.56 2.09 16.12
C VAL A 377 -11.74 0.57 16.08
N TYR A 378 -12.90 0.05 16.49
CA TYR A 378 -13.21 -1.37 16.37
C TYR A 378 -13.15 -1.84 14.93
N CYS A 379 -13.82 -1.15 14.00
CA CYS A 379 -13.80 -1.49 12.57
C CYS A 379 -12.39 -1.37 11.98
N LYS A 380 -11.66 -0.28 12.28
CA LYS A 380 -10.26 -0.10 11.86
C LYS A 380 -9.42 -1.31 12.26
N ASN A 381 -9.45 -1.69 13.53
CA ASN A 381 -8.59 -2.75 14.05
C ASN A 381 -9.03 -4.15 13.62
N LYS A 382 -10.34 -4.37 13.38
CA LYS A 382 -10.87 -5.64 12.86
C LYS A 382 -10.51 -5.88 11.40
N HIS A 383 -10.52 -4.83 10.58
CA HIS A 383 -10.14 -4.91 9.17
C HIS A 383 -8.61 -4.89 8.97
N CYS A 384 -7.88 -4.25 9.88
CA CYS A 384 -6.41 -4.18 9.89
C CYS A 384 -5.79 -5.15 10.91
N ASN A 385 -6.26 -6.40 10.97
CA ASN A 385 -5.72 -7.43 11.88
C ASN A 385 -4.20 -7.65 11.75
N ASN A 386 -3.59 -7.21 10.64
CA ASN A 386 -2.17 -7.36 10.31
C ASN A 386 -1.37 -6.05 10.43
N GLY A 387 -1.89 -5.05 11.15
CA GLY A 387 -1.22 -3.77 11.38
C GLY A 387 -1.20 -2.85 10.16
N SER A 388 -1.27 -1.54 10.39
CA SER A 388 -0.94 -0.52 9.38
C SER A 388 0.55 -0.21 9.48
N VAL A 389 1.25 -0.18 8.35
CA VAL A 389 2.66 0.26 8.34
C VAL A 389 2.71 1.77 8.60
N ASP A 390 3.50 2.17 9.60
CA ASP A 390 3.72 3.57 9.95
C ASP A 390 4.44 4.30 8.79
N ASP A 391 3.93 5.47 8.39
CA ASP A 391 4.51 6.26 7.31
C ASP A 391 5.98 6.65 7.66
N ASN A 392 6.35 6.80 8.94
CA ASN A 392 7.74 7.03 9.37
C ASN A 392 8.66 5.84 9.07
N ILE A 393 8.15 4.61 9.22
CA ILE A 393 8.89 3.38 8.89
C ILE A 393 9.12 3.33 7.37
N ILE A 394 8.07 3.60 6.59
CA ILE A 394 8.16 3.65 5.12
C ILE A 394 9.16 4.72 4.68
N ASP A 395 9.07 5.92 5.25
CA ASP A 395 9.94 7.03 4.89
C ASP A 395 11.39 6.74 5.24
N GLU A 396 11.67 6.10 6.39
CA GLU A 396 13.04 5.73 6.74
C GLU A 396 13.60 4.66 5.80
N LEU A 397 12.81 3.64 5.45
CA LEU A 397 13.24 2.57 4.53
C LEU A 397 13.38 3.06 3.08
N ALA A 398 12.58 4.05 2.66
CA ALA A 398 12.66 4.65 1.33
C ALA A 398 13.81 5.69 1.19
N LYS A 399 14.45 6.09 2.30
CA LYS A 399 15.61 6.99 2.26
C LYS A 399 16.87 6.21 1.88
N PRO A 400 17.61 6.63 0.84
CA PRO A 400 18.95 6.12 0.58
C PRO A 400 19.83 6.33 1.81
N SER A 401 20.49 5.27 2.26
CA SER A 401 21.42 5.33 3.38
C SER A 401 22.51 4.28 3.20
N ASP A 402 23.72 4.62 3.64
CA ASP A 402 24.81 3.66 3.79
C ASP A 402 24.79 3.01 5.19
N GLU A 403 23.87 3.47 6.05
CA GLU A 403 23.67 2.92 7.39
C GLU A 403 22.92 1.59 7.35
N GLN A 404 23.40 0.61 8.11
CA GLN A 404 22.70 -0.66 8.26
C GLN A 404 21.44 -0.50 9.11
N ARG A 405 20.36 -1.13 8.66
CA ARG A 405 19.06 -1.11 9.31
C ARG A 405 18.54 -2.53 9.46
N ILE A 406 17.81 -2.78 10.55
CA ILE A 406 17.05 -4.02 10.75
C ILE A 406 15.59 -3.62 10.96
N LEU A 407 14.72 -4.11 10.08
CA LEU A 407 13.28 -4.01 10.22
C LEU A 407 12.77 -5.21 11.04
N CYS A 408 12.23 -4.91 12.21
CA CYS A 408 11.61 -5.87 13.11
C CYS A 408 10.10 -5.85 12.87
N THR A 409 9.50 -7.01 12.54
CA THR A 409 8.05 -7.14 12.33
C THR A 409 7.50 -8.28 13.18
N ILE A 410 6.46 -8.02 14.00
CA ILE A 410 5.75 -9.10 14.70
C ILE A 410 4.97 -9.93 13.68
N ILE A 411 5.32 -11.22 13.51
CA ILE A 411 4.65 -12.11 12.55
C ILE A 411 3.69 -13.11 13.22
N ARG A 412 3.83 -13.33 14.53
CA ARG A 412 2.90 -14.12 15.34
C ARG A 412 2.78 -13.54 16.75
N LYS A 413 1.63 -13.79 17.37
CA LYS A 413 1.35 -13.43 18.75
C LYS A 413 0.49 -14.50 19.41
N SER A 414 0.80 -14.80 20.67
CA SER A 414 -0.03 -15.61 21.55
C SER A 414 -0.09 -14.95 22.95
N GLY A 415 -1.20 -15.15 23.65
CA GLY A 415 -1.45 -14.53 24.95
C GLY A 415 -1.65 -13.02 24.89
N SER A 416 -1.41 -12.35 26.02
CA SER A 416 -1.66 -10.93 26.28
C SER A 416 -0.49 -10.02 25.89
N ALA A 417 0.25 -10.35 24.82
CA ALA A 417 1.31 -9.48 24.32
C ALA A 417 0.74 -8.11 23.89
N PRO A 418 1.47 -7.00 24.08
CA PRO A 418 0.91 -5.64 24.04
C PRO A 418 0.52 -5.16 22.63
N ARG A 419 1.24 -5.59 21.59
CA ARG A 419 1.02 -5.16 20.19
C ARG A 419 0.45 -6.27 19.34
N ASN A 420 -0.06 -5.94 18.16
CA ASN A 420 -0.66 -6.90 17.24
C ASN A 420 0.33 -7.33 16.15
N VAL A 421 0.00 -8.42 15.47
CA VAL A 421 0.75 -8.88 14.31
C VAL A 421 0.83 -7.76 13.25
N GLY A 422 2.01 -7.63 12.64
CA GLY A 422 2.37 -6.59 11.69
C GLY A 422 2.84 -5.27 12.29
N THR A 423 2.92 -5.16 13.62
CA THR A 423 3.59 -4.02 14.26
C THR A 423 5.09 -4.03 13.94
N GLN A 424 5.65 -2.86 13.65
CA GLN A 424 7.02 -2.70 13.16
C GLN A 424 7.87 -1.75 14.00
N MET A 425 9.17 -1.99 13.97
CA MET A 425 10.21 -1.13 14.50
C MET A 425 11.46 -1.26 13.64
N ILE A 426 12.17 -0.16 13.40
CA ILE A 426 13.50 -0.18 12.79
C ILE A 426 14.53 0.07 13.90
N VAL A 427 15.57 -0.76 13.91
CA VAL A 427 16.79 -0.51 14.67
C VAL A 427 17.90 -0.22 13.67
N THR A 428 18.65 0.85 13.90
CA THR A 428 19.74 1.26 13.01
C THR A 428 21.10 1.03 13.69
N SER A 429 22.17 0.94 12.90
CA SER A 429 23.52 0.70 13.44
C SER A 429 24.06 1.86 14.28
N ASP A 430 23.52 3.09 14.13
CA ASP A 430 23.84 4.26 14.96
C ASP A 430 23.03 4.36 16.26
N ASN A 431 22.22 3.35 16.57
CA ASN A 431 21.32 3.25 17.73
C ASN A 431 20.05 4.11 17.69
N ARG A 432 19.65 4.66 16.54
CA ARG A 432 18.29 5.20 16.40
C ARG A 432 17.26 4.06 16.38
N ILE A 433 16.07 4.38 16.89
CA ILE A 433 14.92 3.50 16.89
C ILE A 433 13.76 4.28 16.28
N ILE A 434 13.11 3.69 15.28
CA ILE A 434 11.92 4.25 14.63
C ILE A 434 10.78 3.26 14.85
N GLY A 435 9.63 3.74 15.35
CA GLY A 435 8.51 2.88 15.72
C GLY A 435 8.71 2.14 17.05
N THR A 436 7.83 1.20 17.36
CA THR A 436 7.86 0.39 18.58
C THR A 436 7.08 -0.90 18.36
N ILE A 437 7.55 -1.99 18.94
CA ILE A 437 6.88 -3.29 18.97
C ILE A 437 6.18 -3.56 20.31
N GLY A 438 6.15 -2.57 21.21
CA GLY A 438 5.35 -2.61 22.45
C GLY A 438 6.09 -2.12 23.69
N GLY A 439 7.38 -1.84 23.62
CA GLY A 439 8.21 -1.45 24.77
C GLY A 439 8.55 -2.62 25.72
N GLY A 440 9.14 -2.27 26.86
CA GLY A 440 9.47 -3.23 27.92
C GLY A 440 10.64 -4.17 27.60
N CYS A 441 10.73 -5.28 28.33
CA CYS A 441 11.82 -6.25 28.23
C CYS A 441 11.91 -6.90 26.83
N ALA A 442 10.77 -7.24 26.22
CA ALA A 442 10.73 -7.86 24.90
C ALA A 442 11.35 -6.96 23.82
N GLU A 443 11.02 -5.67 23.83
CA GLU A 443 11.59 -4.71 22.89
C GLU A 443 13.10 -4.54 23.11
N ALA A 444 13.54 -4.46 24.38
CA ALA A 444 14.96 -4.38 24.73
C ALA A 444 15.76 -5.61 24.27
N GLU A 445 15.18 -6.81 24.38
CA GLU A 445 15.80 -8.06 23.91
C GLU A 445 15.99 -8.06 22.38
N ILE A 446 14.97 -7.62 21.65
CA ILE A 446 15.02 -7.51 20.18
C ILE A 446 16.04 -6.46 19.73
N ILE A 447 16.09 -5.30 20.39
CA ILE A 447 17.10 -4.27 20.12
C ILE A 447 18.52 -4.82 20.37
N THR A 448 18.70 -5.56 21.47
CA THR A 448 19.98 -6.20 21.78
C THR A 448 20.38 -7.18 20.69
N ARG A 449 19.45 -8.03 20.24
CA ARG A 449 19.70 -8.95 19.14
C ARG A 449 20.05 -8.24 17.83
N CYS A 450 19.39 -7.13 17.52
CA CYS A 450 19.73 -6.32 16.34
C CYS A 450 21.17 -5.78 16.43
N ARG A 451 21.61 -5.33 17.60
CA ARG A 451 23.00 -4.89 17.83
C ARG A 451 24.00 -6.03 17.67
N ASP A 452 23.66 -7.22 18.14
CA ASP A 452 24.50 -8.41 17.95
C ASP A 452 24.68 -8.73 16.47
N ILE A 453 23.58 -8.62 15.69
CA ILE A 453 23.60 -8.81 14.25
C ILE A 453 24.54 -7.79 13.57
N PHE A 454 24.46 -6.50 13.92
CA PHE A 454 25.36 -5.46 13.37
C PHE A 454 26.84 -5.74 13.69
N ASN A 455 27.12 -6.32 14.85
CA ASN A 455 28.48 -6.67 15.28
C ASN A 455 28.96 -8.04 14.76
N GLY A 456 28.14 -8.76 14.00
CA GLY A 456 28.48 -10.07 13.43
C GLY A 456 28.39 -11.25 14.41
N PHE A 457 27.70 -11.09 15.55
CA PHE A 457 27.47 -12.16 16.51
C PHE A 457 26.29 -13.04 16.06
N ALA A 458 26.54 -14.34 15.89
CA ALA A 458 25.50 -15.34 15.62
C ALA A 458 24.56 -15.49 16.82
N MET A 459 23.33 -15.98 16.60
CA MET A 459 22.43 -16.33 17.70
C MET A 459 23.15 -17.30 18.66
N PRO A 460 23.05 -17.11 19.98
CA PRO A 460 23.33 -18.20 20.89
C PRO A 460 22.38 -19.35 20.53
N MET A 461 22.90 -20.55 20.29
CA MET A 461 22.03 -21.73 20.27
C MET A 461 21.31 -21.76 21.60
N GLN A 462 19.97 -21.67 21.59
CA GLN A 462 19.20 -22.04 22.77
C GLN A 462 19.53 -23.51 23.03
N GLU A 463 20.26 -23.78 24.12
CA GLU A 463 20.36 -25.12 24.67
C GLU A 463 18.95 -25.53 25.10
N THR A 464 18.20 -26.16 24.20
CA THR A 464 17.12 -27.04 24.64
C THR A 464 17.80 -28.11 25.49
N ALA A 465 17.52 -28.12 26.78
CA ALA A 465 17.99 -29.14 27.70
C ALA A 465 17.42 -30.51 27.29
N SER A 466 18.08 -31.16 26.33
CA SER A 466 17.98 -32.60 26.08
C SER A 466 19.40 -33.14 26.06
N LYS A 467 19.76 -33.79 27.16
CA LYS A 467 21.00 -34.58 27.25
C LYS A 467 21.05 -35.61 26.12
N ASN A 468 22.24 -35.75 25.56
CA ASN A 468 22.72 -36.79 24.64
C ASN A 468 22.39 -36.58 23.15
N ASP A 469 23.33 -35.96 22.43
CA ASP A 469 24.06 -36.68 21.38
C ASP A 469 25.28 -35.88 20.90
N GLU A 470 26.44 -36.53 20.92
CA GLU A 470 27.69 -36.01 20.38
C GLU A 470 27.67 -36.10 18.85
N ASN A 471 27.42 -35.00 18.16
CA ASN A 471 28.03 -34.81 16.84
C ASN A 471 28.19 -33.32 16.49
N LYS A 472 29.45 -32.87 16.56
CA LYS A 472 29.88 -31.52 16.17
C LYS A 472 29.76 -31.36 14.66
N ASN A 473 28.77 -30.58 14.20
CA ASN A 473 28.87 -29.91 12.90
C ASN A 473 29.00 -28.40 13.13
N LYS A 474 30.21 -27.88 12.86
CA LYS A 474 30.52 -26.45 12.83
C LYS A 474 29.70 -25.79 11.72
N ALA A 475 28.80 -24.88 12.08
CA ALA A 475 28.22 -23.95 11.11
C ALA A 475 29.32 -22.98 10.65
N VAL A 476 29.65 -23.05 9.35
CA VAL A 476 30.55 -22.10 8.70
C VAL A 476 29.78 -20.81 8.49
N CYS A 477 30.25 -19.73 9.12
CA CYS A 477 29.80 -18.38 8.86
C CYS A 477 30.20 -18.02 7.42
N GLN A 478 29.25 -18.03 6.48
CA GLN A 478 29.48 -17.41 5.18
C GLN A 478 29.56 -15.90 5.42
N LYS A 479 30.69 -15.30 5.03
CA LYS A 479 30.78 -13.85 4.90
C LYS A 479 29.83 -13.45 3.78
N ASP A 480 28.66 -12.94 4.13
CA ASP A 480 27.78 -12.34 3.15
C ASP A 480 28.46 -11.07 2.61
N ASP A 481 28.66 -11.02 1.29
CA ASP A 481 29.15 -9.84 0.59
C ASP A 481 28.08 -8.74 0.70
N PHE A 482 28.33 -7.75 1.55
CA PHE A 482 27.53 -6.51 1.69
C PHE A 482 27.46 -5.67 0.40
N ALA A 483 28.11 -6.10 -0.69
CA ALA A 483 28.17 -5.38 -1.95
C ALA A 483 26.89 -5.52 -2.81
N ASN A 484 26.01 -6.49 -2.50
CA ASN A 484 24.80 -6.72 -3.28
C ASN A 484 23.60 -6.05 -2.62
N LYS A 485 23.33 -4.78 -2.97
CA LYS A 485 22.21 -3.96 -2.45
C LYS A 485 20.80 -4.57 -2.66
N HIS A 486 20.69 -5.70 -3.36
CA HIS A 486 19.43 -6.36 -3.71
C HIS A 486 19.20 -7.68 -2.96
N PHE A 487 20.16 -8.15 -2.15
CA PHE A 487 19.99 -9.36 -1.34
C PHE A 487 19.69 -8.98 0.10
N ILE A 488 18.39 -8.91 0.42
CA ILE A 488 17.91 -8.98 1.81
C ILE A 488 18.36 -10.34 2.34
N GLY A 489 19.33 -10.35 3.25
CA GLY A 489 19.78 -11.60 3.88
C GLY A 489 18.58 -12.38 4.42
N LYS A 490 18.67 -13.72 4.49
CA LYS A 490 17.57 -14.54 5.01
C LYS A 490 17.11 -13.97 6.35
N PRO A 491 15.81 -13.66 6.51
CA PRO A 491 15.31 -13.08 7.74
C PRO A 491 15.55 -14.02 8.90
N GLU A 492 15.89 -13.45 10.05
CA GLU A 492 15.95 -14.18 11.31
C GLU A 492 14.57 -14.14 11.98
N ILE A 493 14.10 -15.26 12.51
CA ILE A 493 12.88 -15.30 13.33
C ILE A 493 13.31 -15.47 14.78
N MET A 494 12.97 -14.49 15.60
CA MET A 494 13.22 -14.47 17.03
C MET A 494 11.91 -14.72 17.78
N GLU A 495 11.90 -15.74 18.63
CA GLU A 495 10.81 -15.98 19.57
C GLU A 495 11.11 -15.27 20.88
N VAL A 496 10.18 -14.42 21.34
CA VAL A 496 10.31 -13.67 22.58
C VAL A 496 9.17 -14.02 23.51
N SER A 497 9.52 -14.58 24.67
CA SER A 497 8.59 -14.87 25.76
C SER A 497 8.60 -13.72 26.75
N MET A 498 7.42 -13.18 27.04
CA MET A 498 7.23 -12.21 28.13
C MET A 498 6.89 -12.92 29.45
N ASN A 499 6.89 -14.26 29.45
CA ASN A 499 6.77 -15.07 30.65
C ASN A 499 8.18 -15.28 31.22
N THR A 500 8.47 -14.68 32.37
CA THR A 500 9.65 -15.01 33.17
C THR A 500 9.22 -15.83 34.39
N ASP A 501 10.04 -16.79 34.82
CA ASP A 501 9.83 -17.52 36.08
C ASP A 501 9.91 -16.60 37.32
N ASP A 502 10.33 -15.34 37.15
CA ASP A 502 10.43 -14.30 38.19
C ASP A 502 9.25 -13.29 38.18
N THR A 503 8.18 -13.51 37.38
CA THR A 503 7.01 -12.60 37.35
C THR A 503 6.34 -12.40 38.71
N GLU A 504 6.40 -13.39 39.60
CA GLU A 504 5.90 -13.27 40.98
C GLU A 504 6.79 -12.40 41.89
N LYS A 505 8.10 -12.31 41.61
CA LYS A 505 9.04 -11.48 42.39
C LYS A 505 9.07 -10.02 41.94
N GLU A 506 8.87 -9.75 40.65
CA GLU A 506 8.92 -8.39 40.08
C GLU A 506 7.53 -7.75 39.88
N GLY A 507 6.43 -8.46 40.16
CA GLY A 507 5.07 -7.91 40.12
C GLY A 507 4.57 -7.55 38.71
N MET A 508 5.16 -8.13 37.66
CA MET A 508 4.77 -7.89 36.26
C MET A 508 3.92 -9.06 35.72
N VAL A 509 2.74 -8.75 35.17
CA VAL A 509 1.70 -9.74 34.78
C VAL A 509 1.41 -9.75 33.27
N CYS A 510 2.41 -9.47 32.44
CA CYS A 510 2.24 -9.49 30.98
C CYS A 510 2.56 -10.89 30.43
N GLY A 511 1.61 -11.82 30.48
CA GLY A 511 1.78 -13.16 29.92
C GLY A 511 1.58 -13.17 28.40
N GLY A 512 2.55 -13.63 27.61
CA GLY A 512 2.43 -13.72 26.16
C GLY A 512 3.74 -14.05 25.44
N ASN A 513 3.63 -14.54 24.20
CA ASN A 513 4.77 -14.77 23.32
C ASN A 513 4.56 -14.08 21.97
N ILE A 514 5.63 -13.56 21.39
CA ILE A 514 5.65 -13.02 20.03
C ILE A 514 6.76 -13.67 19.22
N SER A 515 6.50 -13.88 17.94
CA SER A 515 7.53 -14.22 16.96
C SER A 515 7.81 -12.99 16.12
N VAL A 516 9.07 -12.55 16.06
CA VAL A 516 9.50 -11.33 15.39
C VAL A 516 10.46 -11.67 14.27
N MET A 517 10.11 -11.24 13.07
CA MET A 517 10.97 -11.33 11.89
C MET A 517 11.92 -10.14 11.86
N LEU A 518 13.22 -10.41 11.76
CA LEU A 518 14.29 -9.43 11.66
C LEU A 518 14.84 -9.43 10.23
N GLU A 519 14.57 -8.37 9.47
CA GLU A 519 14.99 -8.22 8.09
C GLU A 519 16.13 -7.19 8.00
N ARG A 520 17.26 -7.56 7.41
CA ARG A 520 18.35 -6.60 7.13
C ARG A 520 17.99 -5.76 5.90
N MET A 521 18.08 -4.45 6.03
CA MET A 521 17.58 -3.45 5.08
C MET A 521 18.69 -2.58 4.49
#